data_AF-H2J6L7-F1
#
_entry.id   AF-H2J6L7-F1
#
_cell.length_a   1.000
_cell.length_b   1.000
_cell.length_c   1.000
_cell.angle_alpha   90.00
_cell.angle_beta   90.00
_cell.angle_gamma   90.00
#
_symmetry.space_group_name_H-M   'P 1'
#
loop_
_entity.id
_entity.type
_entity.pdbx_description
1 polymer ?
#
loop_
_entity_poly.entity_id
_entity_poly.type
_entity_poly.pdbx_seq_one_letter_code
_entity_poly.pdbx_strand_id
1 'polypeptide(L)'
;MSLERHNIMIDPETWKILQELKRIQNKSISAILREAVNSFLETNKYNKVYFKMMANVPACDDQENKELTEMLETLTEDDLKVVESYEIHR
;
A
#
# COMPACT_ATOMS: atom_id res chain seq x y z
N MET A 1 3.49 -4.78 13.04
CA MET A 1 4.27 -3.75 12.33
C MET A 1 4.75 -2.73 13.34
N SER A 2 6.06 -2.55 13.48
CA SER A 2 6.66 -1.44 14.23
C SER A 2 6.39 -0.12 13.51
N LEU A 3 6.23 0.97 14.27
CA LEU A 3 6.15 2.31 13.70
C LEU A 3 7.55 2.90 13.65
N GLU A 4 7.95 3.40 12.49
CA GLU A 4 9.21 4.11 12.30
C GLU A 4 8.96 5.63 12.33
N ARG A 5 9.96 6.37 12.83
CA ARG A 5 9.87 7.83 12.90
C ARG A 5 10.40 8.43 11.61
N HIS A 6 9.52 9.11 10.88
CA HIS A 6 9.88 9.95 9.73
C HIS A 6 9.46 11.39 10.00
N ASN A 7 10.24 12.35 9.48
CA ASN A 7 9.93 13.77 9.57
C ASN A 7 9.41 14.24 8.21
N ILE A 8 8.31 14.99 8.22
CA ILE A 8 7.73 15.61 7.03
C ILE A 8 7.47 17.09 7.32
N MET A 9 7.62 17.94 6.31
CA MET A 9 7.22 19.34 6.40
C MET A 9 5.74 19.47 6.03
N ILE A 10 4.98 20.16 6.87
CA ILE A 10 3.54 20.40 6.69
C ILE A 10 3.32 21.90 6.88
N ASP A 11 2.49 22.50 6.03
CA ASP A 11 2.15 23.91 6.16
C ASP A 11 1.33 24.19 7.45
N PRO A 12 1.33 25.44 7.95
CA PRO A 12 0.67 25.76 9.21
C PRO A 12 -0.85 25.53 9.22
N GLU A 13 -1.53 25.64 8.08
CA GLU A 13 -2.98 25.50 8.00
C GLU A 13 -3.38 24.02 8.07
N THR A 14 -2.73 23.18 7.25
CA THR A 14 -2.92 21.73 7.28
C THR A 14 -2.62 21.17 8.67
N TRP A 15 -1.58 21.66 9.34
CA TRP A 15 -1.26 21.23 10.70
C TRP A 15 -2.36 21.56 11.70
N LYS A 16 -2.97 22.76 11.63
CA LYS A 16 -4.10 23.13 12.50
C LYS A 16 -5.30 22.22 12.28
N ILE A 17 -5.62 21.92 11.02
CA ILE A 17 -6.71 20.99 10.67
C ILE A 17 -6.43 19.60 11.26
N LEU A 18 -5.21 19.09 11.13
CA LEU A 18 -4.82 17.80 11.70
C LEU A 18 -4.95 17.75 13.24
N GLN A 19 -4.65 18.85 13.94
CA GLN A 19 -4.84 18.94 15.39
C GLN A 19 -6.33 18.87 15.78
N GLU A 20 -7.20 19.56 15.05
CA GLU A 20 -8.64 19.48 15.29
C GLU A 20 -9.20 18.10 14.98
N LEU A 21 -8.77 17.47 13.88
CA LEU A 21 -9.16 16.10 13.52
C LEU A 21 -8.71 15.09 14.59
N LYS A 22 -7.47 15.23 15.09
CA LYS A 22 -6.98 14.43 16.22
C LYS A 22 -7.91 14.55 17.43
N ARG A 23 -8.34 15.78 17.77
CA ARG A 23 -9.23 16.05 18.89
C ARG A 23 -10.63 15.44 18.69
N ILE A 24 -11.22 15.63 17.51
CA ILE A 24 -12.58 15.19 17.18
C ILE A 24 -12.66 13.66 17.08
N GLN A 25 -11.70 13.04 16.41
CA GLN A 25 -11.72 11.60 16.14
C GLN A 25 -11.07 10.76 17.24
N ASN A 26 -10.40 11.40 18.20
CA ASN A 26 -9.61 10.75 19.25
C ASN A 26 -8.57 9.77 18.67
N LYS A 27 -7.93 10.16 17.55
CA LYS A 27 -6.91 9.37 16.84
C LYS A 27 -5.60 10.14 16.77
N SER A 28 -4.48 9.42 16.69
CA SER A 28 -3.19 10.07 16.42
C SER A 28 -3.17 10.64 14.99
N ILE A 29 -2.39 11.70 14.77
CA ILE A 29 -2.20 12.27 13.43
C ILE A 29 -1.64 11.21 12.48
N SER A 30 -0.74 10.33 12.94
CA SER A 30 -0.23 9.21 12.14
C SER A 30 -1.33 8.24 11.70
N ALA A 31 -2.32 7.97 12.55
CA ALA A 31 -3.46 7.13 12.18
C ALA A 31 -4.36 7.82 11.16
N ILE A 32 -4.63 9.11 11.34
CA ILE A 32 -5.41 9.94 10.40
C ILE A 32 -4.73 9.96 9.02
N LEU A 33 -3.42 10.20 8.96
CA LEU A 33 -2.66 10.20 7.71
C LEU A 33 -2.70 8.83 7.03
N ARG A 34 -2.57 7.74 7.79
CA ARG A 34 -2.66 6.38 7.23
C ARG A 34 -4.03 6.11 6.62
N GLU A 35 -5.10 6.50 7.30
CA GLU A 35 -6.47 6.35 6.80
C GLU A 35 -6.68 7.19 5.54
N ALA A 36 -6.18 8.43 5.51
CA ALA A 36 -6.26 9.30 4.34
C ALA A 36 -5.53 8.69 3.12
N VAL A 37 -4.32 8.13 3.31
CA VAL A 37 -3.59 7.44 2.23
C VAL A 37 -4.37 6.24 1.70
N ASN A 38 -4.92 5.41 2.59
CA ASN A 38 -5.72 4.26 2.17
C ASN A 38 -6.99 4.69 1.41
N SER A 39 -7.70 5.69 1.92
CA SER A 39 -8.87 6.25 1.25
C SER A 39 -8.52 6.84 -0.10
N PHE A 40 -7.38 7.52 -0.23
CA PHE A 40 -6.93 8.08 -1.50
C PHE A 40 -6.67 6.99 -2.55
N LEU A 41 -6.06 5.88 -2.15
CA LEU A 41 -5.85 4.73 -3.04
C LEU A 41 -7.18 4.13 -3.52
N GLU A 42 -8.15 4.00 -2.61
CA GLU A 42 -9.46 3.41 -2.90
C GLU A 42 -10.33 4.32 -3.78
N THR A 43 -10.40 5.61 -3.48
CA THR A 43 -11.19 6.60 -4.25
C THR A 43 -10.70 6.72 -5.69
N ASN A 44 -9.38 6.73 -5.90
CA ASN A 44 -8.80 6.86 -7.24
C ASN A 44 -8.72 5.53 -8.00
N LYS A 45 -9.28 4.44 -7.45
CA LYS A 45 -9.20 3.08 -8.02
C LYS A 45 -7.77 2.65 -8.34
N TYR A 46 -6.80 3.13 -7.56
CA TYR A 46 -5.43 2.69 -7.71
C TYR A 46 -5.32 1.22 -7.33
N ASN A 47 -4.54 0.46 -8.09
CA ASN A 47 -4.26 -0.93 -7.74
C ASN A 47 -3.45 -0.96 -6.43
N LYS A 48 -4.14 -1.25 -5.33
CA LYS A 48 -3.55 -1.30 -3.97
C LYS A 48 -2.42 -2.32 -3.88
N VAL A 49 -2.47 -3.39 -4.68
CA VAL A 49 -1.40 -4.39 -4.76
C VAL A 49 -0.18 -3.82 -5.46
N TYR A 50 -0.35 -3.09 -6.57
CA TYR A 50 0.73 -2.40 -7.27
C TYR A 50 1.50 -1.45 -6.34
N PHE A 51 0.80 -0.56 -5.61
CA PHE A 51 1.47 0.37 -4.70
C PHE A 51 2.12 -0.32 -3.50
N LYS A 52 1.54 -1.42 -3.00
CA LYS A 52 2.17 -2.24 -1.96
C LYS A 52 3.43 -2.94 -2.46
N MET A 53 3.43 -3.44 -3.70
CA MET A 53 4.61 -4.05 -4.32
C MET A 53 5.69 -2.99 -4.50
N MET A 54 5.40 -1.88 -5.15
CA MET A 54 6.39 -0.82 -5.39
C MET A 54 6.95 -0.16 -4.12
N ALA A 55 6.18 -0.16 -3.02
CA ALA A 55 6.63 0.44 -1.76
C ALA A 55 7.47 -0.50 -0.88
N ASN A 56 7.33 -1.82 -1.04
CA ASN A 56 7.94 -2.80 -0.14
C ASN A 56 8.89 -3.78 -0.84
N VAL A 57 8.85 -3.86 -2.17
CA VAL A 57 9.74 -4.71 -2.94
C VAL A 57 10.97 -3.87 -3.30
N PRO A 58 12.20 -4.31 -2.96
CA PRO A 58 13.41 -3.63 -3.39
C PRO A 58 13.44 -3.52 -4.93
N ALA A 59 14.09 -2.47 -5.43
CA ALA A 59 14.28 -2.33 -6.87
C ALA A 59 15.07 -3.54 -7.37
N CYS A 60 14.43 -4.31 -8.23
CA CYS A 60 15.00 -5.47 -8.89
C CYS A 60 16.03 -4.99 -9.92
N ASP A 61 17.25 -5.50 -9.86
CA ASP A 61 18.25 -5.23 -10.90
C ASP A 61 17.99 -6.08 -12.16
N ASP A 62 18.71 -5.78 -13.25
CA ASP A 62 18.48 -6.45 -14.54
C ASP A 62 18.67 -7.97 -14.47
N GLN A 63 19.54 -8.46 -13.58
CA GLN A 63 19.81 -9.88 -13.40
C GLN A 63 18.68 -10.54 -12.61
N GLU A 64 18.28 -9.93 -11.50
CA GLU A 64 17.16 -10.41 -10.69
C GLU A 64 15.84 -10.42 -11.49
N ASN A 65 15.63 -9.43 -12.36
CA ASN A 65 14.43 -9.36 -13.20
C ASN A 65 14.42 -10.47 -14.26
N LYS A 66 15.60 -10.82 -14.78
CA LYS A 66 15.75 -11.92 -15.73
C LYS A 66 15.44 -13.26 -15.06
N GLU A 67 15.97 -13.50 -13.86
CA GLU A 67 15.70 -14.72 -13.09
C GLU A 67 14.20 -14.86 -12.75
N LEU A 68 13.56 -13.76 -12.34
CA LEU A 68 12.12 -13.71 -12.10
C LEU A 68 11.32 -14.02 -13.38
N THR A 69 11.75 -13.48 -14.52
CA THR A 69 11.10 -13.72 -15.82
C THR A 69 11.23 -15.18 -16.25
N GLU A 70 12.43 -15.77 -16.13
CA GLU A 70 12.66 -17.18 -16.43
C GLU A 70 11.79 -18.10 -15.56
N MET A 71 11.67 -17.80 -14.25
CA MET A 71 10.77 -18.54 -13.36
C MET A 71 9.30 -18.43 -13.78
N LEU A 72 8.85 -17.24 -14.17
CA LEU A 72 7.47 -17.04 -14.66
C LEU A 72 7.19 -17.79 -15.96
N GLU A 73 8.17 -17.86 -16.86
CA GLU A 73 8.06 -18.60 -18.13
C GLU A 73 7.98 -20.12 -17.92
N THR A 74 8.49 -20.63 -16.80
CA THR A 74 8.41 -22.06 -16.45
C THR A 74 7.08 -22.49 -15.82
N LEU A 75 6.20 -21.55 -15.47
CA LEU A 75 4.89 -21.88 -14.89
C LEU A 75 4.00 -22.56 -15.93
N THR A 76 3.40 -23.69 -15.55
CA THR A 76 2.47 -24.44 -16.39
C THR A 76 1.02 -23.96 -16.20
N GLU A 77 0.12 -24.32 -17.13
CA GLU A 77 -1.31 -24.03 -16.98
C GLU A 77 -1.91 -24.63 -15.70
N ASP A 78 -1.35 -25.74 -15.21
CA ASP A 78 -1.76 -26.35 -13.95
C ASP A 78 -1.36 -25.52 -12.74
N ASP A 79 -0.20 -24.86 -12.78
CA ASP A 79 0.28 -23.96 -11.71
C ASP A 79 -0.56 -22.67 -11.63
N LEU A 80 -1.21 -22.29 -12.72
CA LEU A 80 -2.06 -21.10 -12.81
C LEU A 80 -3.52 -21.36 -12.42
N LYS A 81 -3.89 -22.61 -12.07
CA LYS A 81 -5.25 -22.94 -11.67
C LYS A 81 -5.60 -22.30 -10.34
N VAL A 82 -6.71 -21.54 -10.34
CA VAL A 82 -7.32 -21.01 -9.13
C VAL A 82 -7.86 -22.18 -8.31
N VAL A 83 -7.19 -22.51 -7.20
CA VAL A 83 -7.56 -23.62 -6.30
C VAL A 83 -8.63 -23.25 -5.27
N GLU A 84 -8.83 -21.95 -5.00
CA GLU A 84 -9.84 -21.48 -4.07
C GLU A 84 -10.31 -20.07 -4.47
N SER A 85 -11.61 -19.86 -4.60
CA SER A 85 -12.23 -18.55 -4.84
C SER A 85 -13.14 -18.20 -3.67
N TYR A 86 -12.98 -17.00 -3.13
CA TYR A 86 -13.83 -16.47 -2.06
C TYR A 86 -14.86 -15.53 -2.66
N GLU A 87 -16.14 -15.84 -2.51
CA GLU A 87 -17.21 -14.87 -2.79
C GLU A 87 -17.23 -13.81 -1.69
N ILE A 88 -16.95 -12.57 -2.05
CA ILE A 88 -17.14 -11.43 -1.15
C ILE A 88 -18.64 -11.15 -1.10
N HIS A 89 -19.32 -11.70 -0.10
CA HIS A 89 -20.73 -11.37 0.16
C HIS A 89 -20.85 -9.88 0.48
N ARG A 90 -21.75 -9.22 -0.27
CA ARG A 90 -21.93 -7.77 -0.30
C ARG A 90 -23.02 -7.31 0.65
#